data_AF-A0A519QBX0-F1
#
_entry.id   AF-A0A519QBX0-F1
#
_cell.length_a   1.000
_cell.length_b   1.000
_cell.length_c   1.000
_cell.angle_alpha   90.00
_cell.angle_beta   90.00
_cell.angle_gamma   90.00
#
_symmetry.space_group_name_H-M   'P 1'
#
loop_
_entity.id
_entity.type
_entity.pdbx_description
1 polymer ?
#
loop_
_entity_poly.entity_id
_entity_poly.type
_entity_poly.pdbx_seq_one_letter_code
_entity_poly.pdbx_strand_id
1 'polypeptide(L)'
;MPKSAPFLLLAAILGGCADAGGGNPAFTASGEVIALSGGDGGPTHACASCHGLRGEGDGRLVPRVAGLDAGYLHRQLDDYANGRREHVEMRAIVRRLDIDDRGKVSAYYAALPATASALPRVSPFYAARCAACHGPTGEGLGPANPPLAGQSAAYVEAQLLAWRTGKR
;
A
#
# COMPACT_ATOMS: atom_id res chain seq x y z
N MET A 1 -35.67 -24.05 -65.34
CA MET A 1 -34.80 -22.92 -64.94
C MET A 1 -34.94 -22.66 -63.43
N PRO A 2 -34.19 -23.34 -62.56
CA PRO A 2 -33.93 -22.87 -61.19
C PRO A 2 -32.53 -22.22 -61.12
N LYS A 3 -32.46 -20.98 -60.65
CA LYS A 3 -31.21 -20.23 -60.44
C LYS A 3 -30.63 -20.61 -59.07
N SER A 4 -29.42 -21.18 -59.06
CA SER A 4 -28.63 -21.42 -57.86
C SER A 4 -28.02 -20.10 -57.39
N ALA A 5 -28.33 -19.68 -56.16
CA ALA A 5 -27.66 -18.57 -55.48
C ALA A 5 -26.41 -19.10 -54.75
N PRO A 6 -25.26 -18.40 -54.78
CA PRO A 6 -24.07 -18.84 -54.08
C PRO A 6 -24.18 -18.49 -52.60
N PHE A 7 -23.90 -19.48 -51.76
CA PHE A 7 -23.69 -19.32 -50.32
C PHE A 7 -22.43 -18.49 -50.09
N LEU A 8 -22.59 -17.22 -49.73
CA LEU A 8 -21.51 -16.40 -49.18
C LEU A 8 -21.34 -16.78 -47.70
N LEU A 9 -20.35 -17.63 -47.43
CA LEU A 9 -19.88 -17.90 -46.07
C LEU A 9 -19.16 -16.64 -45.57
N LEU A 10 -19.85 -15.84 -44.75
CA LEU A 10 -19.24 -14.72 -44.03
C LEU A 10 -18.48 -15.30 -42.83
N ALA A 11 -17.18 -15.55 -43.00
CA ALA A 11 -16.31 -15.92 -41.88
C ALA A 11 -16.13 -14.68 -40.98
N ALA A 12 -16.94 -14.60 -39.93
CA ALA A 12 -16.74 -13.63 -38.86
C ALA A 12 -15.44 -13.95 -38.13
N ILE A 13 -14.40 -13.16 -38.42
CA ILE A 13 -13.16 -13.18 -37.66
C ILE A 13 -13.50 -12.55 -36.30
N LEU A 14 -13.91 -13.39 -35.34
CA LEU A 14 -13.95 -13.02 -33.94
C LEU A 14 -12.49 -12.80 -33.51
N GLY A 15 -12.00 -11.58 -33.70
CA GLY A 15 -10.82 -11.09 -33.01
C GLY A 15 -11.12 -11.16 -31.52
N GLY A 16 -10.72 -12.25 -30.88
CA GLY A 16 -10.79 -12.39 -29.44
C GLY A 16 -10.03 -11.24 -28.81
N CYS A 17 -10.69 -10.48 -27.95
CA CYS A 17 -9.99 -9.66 -26.97
C CYS A 17 -9.13 -10.64 -26.17
N ALA A 18 -7.82 -10.64 -26.42
CA ALA A 18 -6.90 -11.34 -25.56
C ALA A 18 -6.93 -10.60 -24.23
N ASP A 19 -7.61 -11.16 -23.23
CA ASP A 19 -7.34 -10.89 -21.82
C ASP A 19 -5.93 -11.41 -21.54
N ALA A 20 -4.93 -10.64 -21.96
CA ALA A 20 -3.65 -10.64 -21.27
C ALA A 20 -3.98 -10.22 -19.84
N GLY A 21 -3.74 -11.10 -18.86
CA GLY A 21 -4.15 -10.93 -17.46
C GLY A 21 -3.48 -9.75 -16.74
N GLY A 22 -3.73 -8.53 -17.19
CA GLY A 22 -3.47 -7.26 -16.54
C GLY A 22 -4.78 -6.50 -16.51
N GLY A 23 -5.16 -5.95 -15.36
CA GLY A 23 -6.44 -5.29 -15.21
C GLY A 23 -6.52 -3.96 -15.97
N ASN A 24 -7.55 -3.18 -15.66
CA ASN A 24 -7.83 -1.98 -16.45
C ASN A 24 -6.79 -0.90 -16.11
N PRO A 25 -5.96 -0.45 -17.07
CA PRO A 25 -4.90 0.52 -16.82
C PRO A 25 -5.41 1.86 -16.27
N ALA A 26 -6.71 2.16 -16.43
CA ALA A 26 -7.34 3.31 -15.79
C ALA A 26 -7.28 3.24 -14.25
N PHE A 27 -7.41 2.05 -13.64
CA PHE A 27 -7.40 1.89 -12.18
C PHE A 27 -5.98 1.82 -11.58
N THR A 28 -4.96 1.66 -12.43
CA THR A 28 -3.55 1.62 -12.02
C THR A 28 -2.74 2.80 -12.58
N ALA A 29 -3.42 3.80 -13.13
CA ALA A 29 -2.80 4.95 -13.80
C ALA A 29 -1.94 5.82 -12.87
N SER A 30 -2.29 5.92 -11.58
CA SER A 30 -1.54 6.69 -10.59
C SER A 30 -1.69 6.12 -9.18
N GLY A 31 -0.80 6.54 -8.28
CA GLY A 31 -0.87 6.13 -6.87
C GLY A 31 -2.12 6.63 -6.16
N GLU A 32 -2.60 7.82 -6.52
CA GLU A 32 -3.86 8.37 -6.00
C GLU A 32 -5.05 7.51 -6.43
N VAL A 33 -5.11 7.13 -7.72
CA VAL A 33 -6.18 6.26 -8.22
C VAL A 33 -6.15 4.92 -7.49
N ILE A 34 -4.98 4.29 -7.33
CA ILE A 34 -4.86 3.03 -6.58
C ILE A 34 -5.31 3.22 -5.12
N ALA A 35 -4.89 4.29 -4.45
CA ALA A 35 -5.23 4.57 -3.06
C ALA A 35 -6.75 4.70 -2.83
N LEU A 36 -7.45 5.33 -3.77
CA LEU A 36 -8.88 5.64 -3.66
C LEU A 36 -9.79 4.57 -4.27
N SER A 37 -9.31 3.80 -5.25
CA SER A 37 -10.11 2.78 -5.95
C SER A 37 -9.77 1.34 -5.60
N GLY A 38 -8.59 1.08 -5.02
CA GLY A 38 -8.08 -0.28 -4.79
C GLY A 38 -7.41 -0.91 -6.02
N GLY A 39 -7.21 -0.14 -7.09
CA GLY A 39 -6.62 -0.61 -8.34
C GLY A 39 -7.43 -1.76 -8.95
N ASP A 40 -6.73 -2.73 -9.51
CA ASP A 40 -7.36 -3.94 -10.05
C ASP A 40 -8.03 -4.83 -8.99
N GLY A 41 -7.77 -4.57 -7.71
CA GLY A 41 -8.51 -5.20 -6.61
C GLY A 41 -9.94 -4.68 -6.46
N GLY A 42 -10.24 -3.51 -7.02
CA GLY A 42 -11.55 -2.86 -6.90
C GLY A 42 -11.80 -2.22 -5.53
N PRO A 43 -12.96 -1.53 -5.36
CA PRO A 43 -13.19 -0.55 -4.30
C PRO A 43 -13.15 -1.11 -2.88
N THR A 44 -13.40 -2.40 -2.68
CA THR A 44 -13.27 -3.06 -1.37
C THR A 44 -11.81 -3.20 -0.91
N HIS A 45 -10.85 -2.95 -1.79
CA HIS A 45 -9.41 -2.97 -1.52
C HIS A 45 -8.79 -1.57 -1.56
N ALA A 46 -9.61 -0.50 -1.65
CA ALA A 46 -9.11 0.87 -1.60
C ALA A 46 -8.38 1.13 -0.27
N CYS A 47 -7.14 1.61 -0.35
CA CYS A 47 -6.30 1.88 0.82
C CYS A 47 -6.98 2.87 1.77
N ALA A 48 -7.63 3.89 1.22
CA ALA A 48 -8.32 4.93 1.96
C ALA A 48 -9.50 4.41 2.80
N SER A 49 -10.05 3.23 2.48
CA SER A 49 -11.16 2.63 3.24
C SER A 49 -10.78 2.27 4.68
N CYS A 50 -9.50 1.99 4.93
CA CYS A 50 -8.98 1.72 6.27
C CYS A 50 -8.03 2.83 6.74
N HIS A 51 -7.13 3.29 5.87
CA HIS A 51 -6.09 4.26 6.25
C HIS A 51 -6.57 5.72 6.26
N GLY A 52 -7.83 5.99 5.93
CA GLY A 52 -8.38 7.32 5.82
C GLY A 52 -8.07 7.99 4.48
N LEU A 53 -8.86 9.00 4.12
CA LEU A 53 -8.76 9.69 2.84
C LEU A 53 -7.42 10.41 2.66
N ARG A 54 -6.79 10.79 3.77
CA ARG A 54 -5.50 11.49 3.79
C ARG A 54 -4.39 10.59 4.32
N GLY A 55 -4.60 9.29 4.46
CA GLY A 55 -3.61 8.34 4.99
C GLY A 55 -3.31 8.53 6.48
N GLU A 56 -4.22 9.14 7.24
CA GLU A 56 -4.08 9.50 8.66
C GLU A 56 -4.16 8.31 9.62
N GLY A 57 -4.69 7.17 9.16
CA GLY A 57 -4.98 6.00 10.00
C GLY A 57 -6.24 6.16 10.85
N ASP A 58 -6.54 5.17 11.69
CA ASP A 58 -7.72 5.16 12.57
C ASP A 58 -7.43 5.66 14.00
N GLY A 59 -6.20 6.13 14.25
CA GLY A 59 -5.72 6.50 15.58
C GLY A 59 -5.46 5.29 16.51
N ARG A 60 -5.63 4.05 16.06
CA ARG A 60 -5.52 2.84 16.86
C ARG A 60 -4.65 1.77 16.19
N LEU A 61 -5.22 0.84 15.43
CA LEU A 61 -4.47 -0.29 14.84
C LEU A 61 -4.21 -0.11 13.35
N VAL A 62 -4.95 0.77 12.67
CA VAL A 62 -4.67 1.12 11.29
C VAL A 62 -3.69 2.28 11.27
N PRO A 63 -2.46 2.07 10.76
CA PRO A 63 -1.41 3.07 10.88
C PRO A 63 -1.65 4.27 9.97
N ARG A 64 -1.11 5.41 10.40
CA ARG A 64 -0.79 6.51 9.48
C ARG A 64 0.19 6.01 8.42
N VAL A 65 -0.11 6.28 7.16
CA VAL A 65 0.76 6.06 6.00
C VAL A 65 1.17 7.37 5.32
N ALA A 66 0.42 8.45 5.56
CA ALA A 66 0.69 9.78 5.03
C ALA A 66 2.06 10.30 5.47
N GLY A 67 2.85 10.80 4.53
CA GLY A 67 4.16 11.40 4.80
C GLY A 67 5.20 10.42 5.37
N LEU A 68 4.98 9.11 5.22
CA LEU A 68 6.05 8.13 5.40
C LEU A 68 6.92 8.08 4.16
N ASP A 69 8.19 7.71 4.33
CA ASP A 69 9.11 7.57 3.21
C ASP A 69 8.59 6.56 2.16
N ALA A 70 8.72 6.90 0.88
CA ALA A 70 8.20 6.08 -0.21
C ALA A 70 8.90 4.71 -0.29
N GLY A 71 10.21 4.65 -0.03
CA GLY A 71 10.97 3.41 0.02
C GLY A 71 10.57 2.53 1.20
N TYR A 72 10.31 3.14 2.37
CA TYR A 72 9.74 2.44 3.51
C TYR A 72 8.38 1.82 3.17
N LEU A 73 7.45 2.63 2.64
CA LEU A 73 6.11 2.18 2.25
C LEU A 73 6.19 1.02 1.25
N HIS A 74 6.97 1.17 0.18
CA HIS A 74 7.16 0.15 -0.83
C HIS A 74 7.67 -1.16 -0.22
N ARG A 75 8.70 -1.08 0.63
CA ARG A 75 9.25 -2.22 1.35
C ARG A 75 8.18 -2.90 2.23
N GLN A 76 7.35 -2.14 2.93
CA GLN A 76 6.28 -2.73 3.73
C GLN A 76 5.24 -3.47 2.88
N LEU A 77 4.83 -2.88 1.75
CA LEU A 77 3.89 -3.54 0.83
C LEU A 77 4.48 -4.84 0.28
N ASP A 78 5.76 -4.85 -0.08
CA ASP A 78 6.45 -6.06 -0.51
C ASP A 78 6.53 -7.10 0.60
N ASP A 79 6.91 -6.71 1.82
CA ASP A 79 7.00 -7.63 2.96
C ASP A 79 5.63 -8.27 3.27
N TYR A 80 4.52 -7.55 3.11
CA TYR A 80 3.18 -8.14 3.18
C TYR A 80 2.92 -9.11 2.03
N ALA A 81 3.28 -8.75 0.80
CA ALA A 81 2.99 -9.54 -0.39
C ALA A 81 3.71 -10.89 -0.39
N ASN A 82 4.96 -10.93 0.10
CA ASN A 82 5.76 -12.14 0.21
C ASN A 82 5.68 -12.83 1.58
N GLY A 83 4.93 -12.28 2.53
CA GLY A 83 4.69 -12.90 3.84
C GLY A 83 5.82 -12.73 4.86
N ARG A 84 6.85 -11.90 4.59
CA ARG A 84 7.82 -11.49 5.62
C ARG A 84 7.18 -10.65 6.72
N ARG A 85 6.06 -10.00 6.43
CA ARG A 85 5.22 -9.32 7.40
C ARG A 85 3.83 -9.94 7.37
N GLU A 86 3.45 -10.60 8.45
CA GLU A 86 2.17 -11.29 8.53
C GLU A 86 1.01 -10.34 8.85
N HIS A 87 0.02 -10.26 7.97
CA HIS A 87 -1.28 -9.61 8.23
C HIS A 87 -2.29 -10.04 7.16
N VAL A 88 -3.45 -10.54 7.57
CA VAL A 88 -4.42 -11.18 6.66
C VAL A 88 -4.97 -10.18 5.64
N GLU A 89 -5.46 -9.04 6.12
CA GLU A 89 -6.11 -8.01 5.32
C GLU A 89 -5.13 -7.34 4.35
N MET A 90 -3.99 -6.84 4.86
CA MET A 90 -2.99 -6.20 4.02
C MET A 90 -2.44 -7.16 2.96
N ARG A 91 -2.19 -8.43 3.29
CA ARG A 91 -1.74 -9.43 2.31
C ARG A 91 -2.77 -9.69 1.22
N ALA A 92 -4.07 -9.67 1.54
CA ALA A 92 -5.11 -9.78 0.52
C ALA A 92 -5.06 -8.60 -0.45
N ILE A 93 -4.89 -7.37 0.05
CA ILE A 93 -4.81 -6.16 -0.78
C ILE A 93 -3.55 -6.17 -1.65
N VAL A 94 -2.36 -6.27 -1.05
CA VAL A 94 -1.10 -6.02 -1.78
C VAL A 94 -0.73 -7.10 -2.79
N ARG A 95 -1.26 -8.33 -2.66
CA ARG A 95 -1.05 -9.40 -3.65
C ARG A 95 -1.75 -9.16 -4.98
N ARG A 96 -2.66 -8.18 -5.04
CA ARG A 96 -3.36 -7.75 -6.26
C ARG A 96 -2.69 -6.56 -6.94
N LEU A 97 -1.68 -5.97 -6.29
CA LEU A 97 -0.86 -4.92 -6.86
C LEU A 97 0.46 -5.55 -7.31
N ASP A 98 0.91 -5.21 -8.52
CA ASP A 98 2.27 -5.53 -8.95
C ASP A 98 3.30 -4.61 -8.28
N ILE A 99 4.58 -4.74 -8.66
CA ILE A 99 5.66 -3.94 -8.08
C ILE A 99 5.57 -2.45 -8.48
N ASP A 100 5.10 -2.15 -9.68
CA ASP A 100 4.96 -0.77 -10.18
C ASP A 100 3.82 -0.06 -9.45
N ASP A 101 2.70 -0.74 -9.25
CA ASP A 101 1.55 -0.23 -8.50
C ASP A 101 1.87 0.03 -7.03
N ARG A 102 2.64 -0.86 -6.40
CA ARG A 102 3.18 -0.63 -5.04
C ARG A 102 4.08 0.60 -5.01
N GLY A 103 4.88 0.82 -6.05
CA GLY A 103 5.69 2.02 -6.24
C GLY A 103 4.85 3.28 -6.29
N LYS A 104 3.85 3.30 -7.19
CA LYS A 104 2.94 4.44 -7.38
C LYS A 104 2.22 4.82 -6.08
N VAL A 105 1.56 3.87 -5.43
CA VAL A 105 0.78 4.15 -4.20
C VAL A 105 1.68 4.58 -3.04
N SER A 106 2.90 4.05 -2.96
CA SER A 106 3.90 4.48 -1.97
C SER A 106 4.33 5.92 -2.20
N ALA A 107 4.60 6.31 -3.45
CA ALA A 107 4.95 7.68 -3.80
C ALA A 107 3.80 8.66 -3.50
N TYR A 108 2.57 8.27 -3.77
CA TYR A 108 1.38 9.08 -3.44
C TYR A 108 1.27 9.36 -1.94
N TYR A 109 1.27 8.31 -1.10
CA TYR A 109 1.14 8.51 0.36
C TYR A 109 2.34 9.25 0.97
N ALA A 110 3.54 9.06 0.43
CA ALA A 110 4.73 9.80 0.85
C ALA A 110 4.63 11.31 0.58
N ALA A 111 3.93 11.71 -0.49
CA ALA A 111 3.73 13.11 -0.84
C ALA A 111 2.64 13.81 0.00
N LEU A 112 1.82 13.05 0.74
CA LEU A 112 0.81 13.64 1.62
C LEU A 112 1.46 14.30 2.85
N PRO A 113 0.84 15.36 3.42
CA PRO A 113 1.36 16.01 4.61
C PRO A 113 1.52 15.03 5.77
N ALA A 114 2.73 14.96 6.33
CA ALA A 114 2.95 14.22 7.56
C ALA A 114 2.24 14.93 8.72
N THR A 115 1.35 14.23 9.43
CA THR A 115 0.87 14.66 10.75
C THR A 115 1.88 14.36 11.87
N ALA A 116 3.12 14.00 11.51
CA ALA A 116 4.20 13.72 12.46
C ALA A 116 4.57 14.99 13.22
N SER A 117 3.91 15.19 14.36
CA SER A 117 4.36 16.15 15.36
C SER A 117 5.49 15.49 16.15
N ALA A 118 6.69 16.05 16.07
CA ALA A 118 7.81 15.64 16.91
C ALA A 118 7.35 15.50 18.36
N LEU A 119 7.71 14.40 19.02
CA LEU A 119 7.30 14.20 20.41
C LEU A 119 7.93 15.32 21.26
N PRO A 120 7.14 16.18 21.92
CA PRO A 120 7.68 17.29 22.70
C PRO A 120 8.53 16.81 23.88
N ARG A 121 8.32 15.56 24.33
CA ARG A 121 9.15 14.84 25.29
C ARG A 121 9.22 13.36 24.92
N VAL A 122 10.41 12.78 25.02
CA VAL A 122 10.65 11.34 24.88
C VAL A 122 11.08 10.75 26.22
N SER A 123 10.84 9.45 26.43
CA SER A 123 11.28 8.78 27.66
C SER A 123 12.80 8.51 27.65
N PRO A 124 13.45 8.37 28.82
CA PRO A 124 14.86 7.96 28.89
C PRO A 124 15.11 6.62 28.19
N PHE A 125 14.14 5.70 28.24
CA PHE A 125 14.21 4.43 27.53
C PHE A 125 14.30 4.63 26.02
N TYR A 126 13.42 5.46 25.46
CA TYR A 126 13.44 5.78 24.03
C TYR A 126 14.78 6.41 23.63
N ALA A 127 15.23 7.42 24.38
CA ALA A 127 16.49 8.11 24.12
C ALA A 127 17.68 7.13 24.10
N ALA A 128 17.71 6.17 25.03
CA ALA A 128 18.82 5.22 25.15
C ALA A 128 18.79 4.06 24.12
N ARG A 129 17.61 3.69 23.59
CA ARG A 129 17.44 2.44 22.81
C ARG A 129 16.98 2.64 21.37
N CYS A 130 16.27 3.73 21.10
CA CYS A 130 15.55 3.92 19.84
C CYS A 130 16.08 5.12 19.05
N ALA A 131 16.44 6.20 19.75
CA ALA A 131 16.74 7.49 19.13
C ALA A 131 17.93 7.46 18.15
N ALA A 132 18.90 6.57 18.35
CA ALA A 132 20.06 6.43 17.47
C ALA A 132 19.66 6.08 16.02
N CYS A 133 18.54 5.38 15.83
CA CYS A 133 18.02 5.02 14.51
C CYS A 133 16.78 5.83 14.16
N HIS A 134 15.85 6.03 15.08
CA HIS A 134 14.56 6.67 14.81
C HIS A 134 14.53 8.20 15.02
N GLY A 135 15.69 8.81 15.30
CA GLY A 135 15.82 10.25 15.55
C GLY A 135 15.59 10.63 17.02
N PRO A 136 16.11 11.78 17.47
CA PRO A 136 15.99 12.24 18.86
C PRO A 136 14.55 12.40 19.35
N THR A 137 13.60 12.68 18.44
CA THR A 137 12.19 12.89 18.76
C THR A 137 11.23 11.91 18.05
N GLY A 138 11.77 10.87 17.40
CA GLY A 138 10.99 9.90 16.64
C GLY A 138 10.63 10.33 15.22
N GLU A 139 11.28 11.34 14.67
CA GLU A 139 11.07 11.86 13.33
C GLU A 139 11.52 10.91 12.20
N GLY A 140 12.30 9.88 12.52
CA GLY A 140 12.82 8.92 11.55
C GLY A 140 14.05 9.42 10.78
N LEU A 141 14.80 8.48 10.21
CA LEU A 141 16.03 8.71 9.43
C LEU A 141 15.98 7.88 8.12
N GLY A 142 14.98 8.16 7.28
CA GLY A 142 14.84 7.57 5.94
C GLY A 142 14.17 6.18 5.90
N PRO A 143 14.31 5.45 4.78
CA PRO A 143 13.52 4.24 4.47
C PRO A 143 13.69 3.08 5.46
N ALA A 144 14.87 2.94 6.06
CA ALA A 144 15.14 1.87 7.03
C ALA A 144 14.65 2.21 8.44
N ASN A 145 14.54 3.50 8.75
CA ASN A 145 14.27 4.00 10.08
C ASN A 145 13.04 4.93 10.03
N PRO A 146 11.83 4.37 9.93
CA PRO A 146 10.62 5.18 9.78
C PRO A 146 10.37 6.06 11.02
N PRO A 147 9.63 7.17 10.85
CA PRO A 147 9.14 7.95 11.99
C PRO A 147 8.23 7.12 12.89
N LEU A 148 8.46 7.24 14.19
CA LEU A 148 7.59 6.72 15.25
C LEU A 148 6.69 7.82 15.82
N ALA A 149 7.12 9.09 15.72
CA ALA A 149 6.33 10.25 16.11
C ALA A 149 5.06 10.36 15.26
N GLY A 150 3.94 10.67 15.91
CA GLY A 150 2.62 10.77 15.28
C GLY A 150 2.01 9.44 14.82
N GLN A 151 2.66 8.29 15.06
CA GLN A 151 2.04 6.99 14.84
C GLN A 151 1.25 6.55 16.08
N SER A 152 0.16 5.80 15.89
CA SER A 152 -0.64 5.30 17.02
C SER A 152 0.20 4.42 17.95
N ALA A 153 0.11 4.67 19.24
CA ALA A 153 0.79 3.86 20.27
C ALA A 153 0.35 2.40 20.21
N ALA A 154 -0.93 2.12 19.99
CA ALA A 154 -1.46 0.76 19.88
C ALA A 154 -0.89 0.03 18.67
N TYR A 155 -0.79 0.71 17.52
CA TYR A 155 -0.11 0.14 16.35
C TYR A 155 1.37 -0.12 16.63
N VAL A 156 2.10 0.82 17.23
CA VAL A 156 3.54 0.67 17.54
C VAL A 156 3.76 -0.52 18.48
N GLU A 157 2.94 -0.66 19.53
CA GLU A 157 2.98 -1.81 20.43
C GLU A 157 2.75 -3.12 19.68
N ALA A 158 1.73 -3.17 18.80
CA ALA A 158 1.46 -4.35 17.98
C ALA A 158 2.66 -4.70 17.07
N GLN A 159 3.37 -3.71 16.52
CA GLN A 159 4.55 -3.96 15.69
C GLN A 159 5.73 -4.50 16.51
N LEU A 160 5.98 -3.95 17.70
CA LEU A 160 7.01 -4.48 18.61
C LEU A 160 6.72 -5.92 19.02
N LEU A 161 5.45 -6.25 19.28
CA LEU A 161 5.02 -7.61 19.57
C LEU A 161 5.21 -8.55 18.37
N ALA A 162 4.90 -8.07 17.16
CA ALA A 162 5.11 -8.85 15.93
C ALA A 162 6.59 -9.20 15.73
N TRP A 163 7.51 -8.23 15.89
CA TRP A 163 8.95 -8.49 15.87
C TRP A 163 9.39 -9.48 16.94
N ARG A 164 8.90 -9.31 18.18
CA ARG A 164 9.23 -10.22 19.29
C ARG A 164 8.81 -11.66 19.03
N THR A 165 7.75 -11.86 18.26
CA THR A 165 7.16 -13.17 17.98
C THR A 165 7.53 -13.73 16.60
N GLY A 166 8.40 -13.05 15.86
CA GLY A 166 8.86 -13.48 14.53
C GLY A 166 7.82 -13.39 13.42
N LYS A 167 6.71 -12.69 13.66
CA LYS A 167 5.68 -12.39 12.64
C LYS A 167 6.05 -11.22 11.74
N ARG A 168 7.16 -10.56 12.07
CA ARG A 168 7.82 -9.47 11.36
C ARG A 168 9.31 -9.50 11.70
#